data_AF-A0A2E7W424-F1
#
_entry.id   AF-A0A2E7W424-F1
#
_cell.length_a   1.000
_cell.length_b   1.000
_cell.length_c   1.000
_cell.angle_alpha   90.00
_cell.angle_beta   90.00
_cell.angle_gamma   90.00
#
_symmetry.space_group_name_H-M   'P 1'
#
loop_
_entity.id
_entity.type
_entity.pdbx_description
1 polymer ?
#
loop_
_entity_poly.entity_id
_entity_poly.type
_entity_poly.pdbx_seq_one_letter_code
_entity_poly.pdbx_strand_id
1 'polypeptide(L)'
;MINVAQKGYRGEVEVLELFENLNIQAMRSWGSDGRSMRNAQGKSYKSDVDIVAMIDEWDLKIQVKRRKKLPSYLQFRNCDLVATRMDRGSWVYILQEDTFKELLKRCVSHSTEN
;
A
#
# COMPACT_ATOMS: atom_id res chain seq x y z
N MET A 1 -3.15 25.29 -12.17
CA MET A 1 -2.07 24.74 -11.33
C MET A 1 -2.59 23.45 -10.69
N ILE A 2 -1.94 22.29 -10.87
CA ILE A 2 -2.42 21.04 -10.24
C ILE A 2 -2.15 21.14 -8.74
N ASN A 3 -3.17 20.97 -7.92
CA ASN A 3 -3.00 20.85 -6.47
C ASN A 3 -2.30 19.52 -6.16
N VAL A 4 -1.02 19.60 -5.80
CA VAL A 4 -0.15 18.43 -5.57
C VAL A 4 -0.68 17.55 -4.44
N ALA A 5 -1.26 18.13 -3.40
CA ALA A 5 -1.86 17.40 -2.29
C ALA A 5 -3.09 16.58 -2.75
N GLN A 6 -3.98 17.20 -3.55
CA GLN A 6 -5.13 16.49 -4.13
C GLN A 6 -4.69 15.33 -5.04
N LYS A 7 -3.59 15.48 -5.77
CA LYS A 7 -3.04 14.41 -6.62
C LYS A 7 -2.56 13.21 -5.80
N GLY A 8 -1.88 13.45 -4.67
CA GLY A 8 -1.46 12.41 -3.74
C GLY A 8 -2.66 11.69 -3.15
N TYR A 9 -3.58 12.46 -2.55
CA TYR A 9 -4.80 11.95 -1.94
C TYR A 9 -5.64 11.08 -2.90
N ARG A 10 -5.90 11.55 -4.13
CA ARG A 10 -6.61 10.73 -5.13
C ARG A 10 -5.88 9.44 -5.45
N GLY A 11 -4.55 9.48 -5.50
CA GLY A 11 -3.75 8.27 -5.69
C GLY A 11 -3.93 7.26 -4.56
N GLU A 12 -3.96 7.73 -3.31
CA GLU A 12 -4.20 6.86 -2.15
C GLU A 12 -5.62 6.30 -2.16
N VAL A 13 -6.63 7.12 -2.49
CA VAL A 13 -8.03 6.66 -2.60
C VAL A 13 -8.16 5.56 -3.65
N GLU A 14 -7.60 5.73 -4.85
CA GLU A 14 -7.67 4.71 -5.89
C GLU A 14 -6.99 3.38 -5.49
N VAL A 15 -5.90 3.45 -4.71
CA VAL A 15 -5.24 2.23 -4.20
C VAL A 15 -6.07 1.58 -3.11
N LEU A 16 -6.71 2.37 -2.23
CA LEU A 16 -7.65 1.85 -1.24
C LEU A 16 -8.84 1.15 -1.91
N GLU A 17 -9.45 1.79 -2.90
CA GLU A 17 -10.57 1.25 -3.69
C GLU A 17 -10.20 -0.08 -4.38
N LEU A 18 -8.93 -0.25 -4.82
CA LEU A 18 -8.48 -1.54 -5.35
C LEU A 18 -8.63 -2.66 -4.31
N PHE A 19 -8.18 -2.45 -3.08
CA PHE A 19 -8.29 -3.45 -2.03
C PHE A 19 -9.75 -3.72 -1.66
N GLU A 20 -10.55 -2.67 -1.52
CA GLU A 20 -11.99 -2.78 -1.23
C GLU A 20 -12.73 -3.59 -2.31
N ASN A 21 -12.44 -3.34 -3.60
CA ASN A 21 -13.03 -4.08 -4.73
C ASN A 21 -12.60 -5.55 -4.79
N LEU A 22 -11.47 -5.90 -4.17
CA LEU A 22 -11.01 -7.28 -4.01
C LEU A 22 -11.53 -7.92 -2.71
N ASN A 23 -12.42 -7.24 -1.98
CA ASN A 23 -12.90 -7.63 -0.66
C ASN A 23 -11.78 -7.78 0.38
N ILE A 24 -10.69 -7.04 0.22
CA ILE A 24 -9.59 -6.98 1.18
C ILE A 24 -9.82 -5.75 2.06
N GLN A 25 -9.93 -5.97 3.38
CA GLN A 25 -10.08 -4.87 4.33
C GLN A 25 -8.82 -4.00 4.30
N ALA A 26 -8.98 -2.70 4.09
CA ALA A 26 -7.88 -1.76 4.08
C ALA A 26 -8.27 -0.43 4.73
N MET A 27 -7.28 0.30 5.22
CA MET A 27 -7.44 1.63 5.81
C MET A 27 -6.37 2.59 5.28
N ARG A 28 -6.77 3.84 5.05
CA ARG A 28 -5.88 4.92 4.64
C ARG A 28 -5.55 5.81 5.83
N SER A 29 -4.31 6.28 5.91
CA SER A 29 -3.87 7.19 6.94
C SER A 29 -4.49 8.58 6.78
N TRP A 30 -4.82 9.22 7.90
CA TRP A 30 -5.25 10.61 7.90
C TRP A 30 -4.04 11.52 7.66
N GLY A 31 -4.17 12.47 6.71
CA GLY A 31 -3.08 13.39 6.35
C GLY A 31 -1.84 12.75 5.74
N SER A 32 -1.94 11.53 5.20
CA SER A 32 -0.80 10.74 4.72
C SER A 32 0.26 10.52 5.82
N ASP A 33 -0.20 10.33 7.06
CA ASP A 33 0.64 10.07 8.23
C ASP A 33 0.19 8.79 8.94
N GLY A 34 0.93 7.71 8.74
CA GLY A 34 0.62 6.39 9.31
C GLY A 34 0.51 6.37 10.84
N ARG A 35 1.03 7.38 11.55
CA ARG A 35 0.85 7.52 13.00
C ARG A 35 -0.61 7.78 13.42
N SER A 36 -1.48 8.12 12.47
CA SER A 36 -2.92 8.23 12.67
C SER A 36 -3.64 6.88 12.79
N MET A 37 -3.02 5.80 12.31
CA MET A 37 -3.58 4.45 12.33
C MET A 37 -2.98 3.62 13.48
N ARG A 38 -3.61 2.49 13.81
CA ARG A 38 -3.18 1.56 14.85
C ARG A 38 -3.23 0.13 14.34
N ASN A 39 -2.29 -0.70 14.75
CA ASN A 39 -2.33 -2.14 14.51
C ASN A 39 -3.15 -2.87 15.59
N ALA A 40 -3.29 -4.19 15.47
CA ALA A 40 -4.05 -5.01 16.40
C ALA A 40 -3.57 -4.91 17.86
N GLN A 41 -2.30 -4.58 18.09
CA GLN A 41 -1.72 -4.39 19.43
C GLN A 41 -1.84 -2.94 19.94
N GLY A 42 -2.58 -2.08 19.25
CA GLY A 42 -2.77 -0.68 19.62
C GLY A 42 -1.53 0.21 19.39
N LYS A 43 -0.54 -0.26 18.63
CA LYS A 43 0.67 0.51 18.29
C LYS A 43 0.47 1.28 16.99
N SER A 44 0.96 2.52 16.95
CA SER A 44 0.91 3.34 15.74
C SER A 44 1.88 2.83 14.66
N TYR A 45 1.49 2.97 13.40
CA TYR A 45 2.40 2.79 12.26
C TYR A 45 3.37 3.97 12.13
N LYS A 46 4.35 3.82 11.24
CA LYS A 46 5.32 4.86 10.92
C LYS A 46 4.73 5.86 9.92
N SER A 47 5.26 7.08 9.93
CA SER A 47 4.65 8.23 9.24
C SER A 47 4.58 8.10 7.72
N ASP A 48 5.41 7.25 7.13
CA ASP A 48 5.52 7.02 5.70
C ASP A 48 4.56 5.97 5.14
N VAL A 49 3.76 5.35 6.01
CA VAL A 49 2.69 4.39 5.66
C VAL A 49 1.42 5.17 5.29
N ASP A 50 1.02 5.05 4.03
CA ASP A 50 -0.16 5.73 3.48
C ASP A 50 -1.42 4.86 3.62
N ILE A 51 -1.27 3.54 3.43
CA ILE A 51 -2.37 2.56 3.50
C ILE A 51 -1.88 1.31 4.23
N VAL A 52 -2.79 0.66 4.96
CA VAL A 52 -2.59 -0.70 5.48
C VAL A 52 -3.72 -1.58 4.97
N ALA A 53 -3.37 -2.68 4.31
CA ALA A 53 -4.32 -3.73 3.92
C ALA A 53 -4.12 -4.95 4.82
N MET A 54 -5.22 -5.55 5.30
CA MET A 54 -5.19 -6.73 6.14
C MET A 54 -5.35 -7.98 5.26
N ILE A 55 -4.29 -8.78 5.19
CA ILE A 55 -4.25 -10.06 4.48
C ILE A 55 -4.12 -11.15 5.55
N ASP A 56 -5.21 -11.84 5.86
CA ASP A 56 -5.31 -12.69 7.04
C ASP A 56 -4.93 -11.89 8.31
N GLU A 57 -3.97 -12.37 9.10
CA GLU A 57 -3.43 -11.70 10.30
C GLU A 57 -2.25 -10.74 9.99
N TRP A 58 -2.02 -10.42 8.71
CA TRP A 58 -0.87 -9.61 8.28
C TRP A 58 -1.27 -8.21 7.81
N ASP A 59 -0.70 -7.21 8.49
CA ASP A 59 -0.74 -5.80 8.07
C ASP A 59 0.25 -5.53 6.93
N LEU A 60 -0.23 -5.56 5.68
CA LEU A 60 0.55 -5.13 4.52
C LEU A 60 0.63 -3.59 4.49
N LYS A 61 1.80 -3.04 4.82
CA LYS A 61 2.04 -1.58 4.85
C LYS A 61 2.41 -1.06 3.47
N ILE A 62 1.67 -0.07 3.00
CA ILE A 62 1.76 0.43 1.62
C ILE A 62 2.09 1.91 1.60
N GLN A 63 3.05 2.27 0.73
CA GLN A 63 3.32 3.64 0.36
C GLN A 63 2.80 3.94 -1.05
N VAL A 64 2.14 5.08 -1.24
CA VAL A 64 1.55 5.48 -2.52
C VAL A 64 2.32 6.66 -3.11
N LYS A 65 2.77 6.52 -4.36
CA LYS A 65 3.59 7.51 -5.06
C LYS A 65 3.08 7.80 -6.47
N ARG A 66 2.51 9.00 -6.64
CA ARG A 66 2.22 9.59 -7.95
C ARG A 66 3.43 10.37 -8.45
N ARG A 67 3.84 10.16 -9.71
CA ARG A 67 5.02 10.82 -10.31
C ARG A 67 4.77 11.18 -11.77
N LYS A 68 5.54 12.13 -12.33
CA LYS A 68 5.48 12.44 -13.78
C LYS A 68 6.10 11.32 -14.63
N LYS A 69 7.11 10.63 -14.09
CA LYS A 69 7.82 9.50 -14.69
C LYS A 69 8.04 8.44 -13.62
N LEU A 70 8.14 7.18 -14.02
CA LEU A 70 8.55 6.12 -13.09
C LEU A 70 10.00 6.37 -12.64
N PRO A 71 10.29 6.30 -11.34
CA PRO A 71 11.64 6.47 -10.82
C PRO A 71 12.49 5.23 -11.13
N SER A 72 13.79 5.43 -11.39
CA SER A 72 14.74 4.33 -11.56
C SER A 72 15.03 3.58 -10.25
N TYR A 73 14.78 4.22 -9.12
CA TYR A 73 14.97 3.64 -7.79
C TYR A 73 13.88 4.13 -6.83
N LEU A 74 13.38 3.22 -5.99
CA LEU A 74 12.41 3.51 -4.94
C LEU A 74 12.88 2.92 -3.62
N GLN A 75 12.68 3.69 -2.55
CA GLN A 75 12.92 3.23 -1.19
C GLN A 75 11.58 2.87 -0.55
N PHE A 76 11.53 1.70 0.06
CA PHE A 76 10.38 1.18 0.80
C PHE A 76 10.20 1.83 2.17
N ARG A 77 11.31 2.28 2.78
CA ARG A 77 11.34 2.82 4.15
C ARG A 77 10.71 1.83 5.14
N ASN A 78 9.57 2.16 5.76
CA ASN A 78 8.87 1.28 6.72
C ASN A 78 7.70 0.51 6.09
N CYS A 79 7.52 0.62 4.77
CA CYS A 79 6.47 -0.06 4.02
C CYS A 79 6.98 -1.36 3.41
N ASP A 80 6.07 -2.30 3.19
CA ASP A 80 6.37 -3.59 2.56
C ASP A 80 6.14 -3.51 1.03
N LEU A 81 5.24 -2.61 0.61
CA LEU A 81 4.88 -2.36 -0.78
C LEU A 81 4.97 -0.87 -1.11
N VAL A 82 5.44 -0.55 -2.32
CA VAL A 82 5.28 0.78 -2.93
C VAL A 82 4.37 0.68 -4.16
N ALA A 83 3.21 1.33 -4.09
CA ALA A 83 2.30 1.51 -5.21
C ALA A 83 2.68 2.81 -5.92
N THR A 84 3.15 2.73 -7.16
CA THR A 84 3.54 3.90 -7.94
C THR A 84 2.82 3.97 -9.27
N ARG A 85 2.47 5.18 -9.71
CA ARG A 85 1.84 5.41 -11.01
C ARG A 85 2.34 6.69 -11.63
N MET A 86 2.83 6.58 -12.87
CA MET A 86 3.14 7.73 -13.69
C MET A 86 1.87 8.43 -14.17
N ASP A 87 1.97 9.69 -14.57
CA ASP A 87 0.82 10.41 -15.11
C ASP A 87 0.28 9.71 -16.37
N ARG A 88 -1.03 9.43 -16.39
CA ARG A 88 -1.74 8.68 -17.44
C ARG A 88 -1.26 7.24 -17.68
N GLY A 89 -0.40 6.70 -16.82
CA GLY A 89 0.01 5.30 -16.87
C GLY A 89 -0.79 4.41 -15.93
N SER A 90 -0.47 3.13 -15.93
CA SER A 90 -1.03 2.13 -15.01
C SER A 90 -0.33 2.15 -13.65
N TRP A 91 -1.02 1.68 -12.62
CA TRP A 91 -0.39 1.39 -11.34
C TRP A 91 0.63 0.27 -11.46
N VAL A 92 1.76 0.44 -10.79
CA VAL A 92 2.83 -0.54 -10.65
C VAL A 92 3.03 -0.78 -9.16
N TYR A 93 3.04 -2.05 -8.76
CA TYR A 93 3.20 -2.48 -7.38
C TYR A 93 4.56 -3.13 -7.23
N ILE A 94 5.39 -2.59 -6.35
CA ILE A 94 6.75 -3.04 -6.14
C ILE A 94 6.84 -3.56 -4.72
N LEU A 95 7.38 -4.77 -4.57
CA LEU A 95 7.51 -5.51 -3.32
C LEU A 95 8.98 -5.81 -3.06
N GLN A 96 9.37 -5.87 -1.78
CA GLN A 96 10.63 -6.51 -1.42
C GLN A 96 10.52 -8.02 -1.63
N GLU A 97 11.65 -8.68 -1.85
CA GLU A 97 11.70 -10.13 -2.08
C GLU A 97 11.02 -10.90 -0.94
N ASP A 98 11.30 -10.55 0.32
CA ASP A 98 10.71 -11.22 1.48
C ASP A 98 9.20 -11.02 1.57
N THR A 99 8.71 -9.81 1.28
CA THR A 99 7.27 -9.51 1.21
C THR A 99 6.59 -10.33 0.11
N PHE A 100 7.23 -10.45 -1.06
CA PHE A 100 6.69 -11.25 -2.16
C PHE A 100 6.66 -12.74 -1.82
N LYS A 101 7.71 -13.28 -1.19
CA LYS A 101 7.74 -14.66 -0.71
C LYS A 101 6.62 -14.93 0.29
N GLU A 102 6.39 -14.01 1.23
CA GLU A 102 5.33 -14.17 2.22
C GLU A 102 3.93 -14.17 1.59
N LEU A 103 3.71 -13.28 0.62
CA LEU A 103 2.48 -13.25 -0.17
C LEU A 103 2.25 -14.58 -0.90
N LEU A 104 3.27 -15.10 -1.59
CA LEU A 104 3.16 -16.38 -2.30
C LEU A 104 2.84 -17.55 -1.36
N LYS A 105 3.46 -17.61 -0.18
CA LYS A 105 3.15 -18.66 0.82
C LYS A 105 1.68 -18.63 1.20
N ARG A 106 1.12 -17.45 1.47
CA ARG A 106 -0.31 -17.31 1.82
C ARG A 106 -1.21 -17.76 0.68
N CYS A 107 -0.93 -17.34 -0.55
CA CYS A 107 -1.72 -17.74 -1.71
C CYS A 107 -1.73 -19.26 -1.92
N VAL A 108 -0.57 -19.92 -1.75
CA VAL A 108 -0.46 -21.38 -1.91
C VAL A 108 -1.17 -22.11 -0.78
N SER A 109 -1.01 -21.69 0.49
CA SER A 109 -1.69 -22.33 1.62
C SER A 109 -3.21 -22.38 1.45
N HIS A 110 -3.82 -21.26 1.04
CA HIS A 110 -5.26 -21.15 0.78
C HIS A 110 -5.74 -21.97 -0.43
N SER A 111 -4.83 -22.40 -1.31
CA SER A 111 -5.14 -23.25 -2.46
C SER A 111 -5.20 -24.74 -2.11
N THR A 112 -4.66 -25.13 -0.95
CA THR A 112 -4.62 -26.53 -0.47
C THR A 112 -5.79 -26.91 0.44
N GLU A 113 -6.56 -25.92 0.90
CA GLU A 113 -7.73 -26.11 1.78
C GLU A 113 -9.07 -26.10 1.00
N ASN A 114 -9.02 -25.97 -0.33
CA ASN A 114 -10.15 -26.14 -1.25
C ASN A 114 -10.01 -27.44 -2.04
#